data_AF-A0A3C0INY9-F1
#
_entry.id   AF-A0A3C0INY9-F1
#
_cell.length_a   1.000
_cell.length_b   1.000
_cell.length_c   1.000
_cell.angle_alpha   90.00
_cell.angle_beta   90.00
_cell.angle_gamma   90.00
#
_symmetry.space_group_name_H-M   'P 1'
#
loop_
_entity.id
_entity.type
_entity.pdbx_description
1 polymer ?
#
loop_
_entity_poly.entity_id
_entity_poly.type
_entity_poly.pdbx_seq_one_letter_code
_entity_poly.pdbx_strand_id
1 'polypeptide(L)' 'KLNDAGELEIKTTAQYFDEKAQTFLADRFIKGTCPNCGHDSAYGDQCEKCGTSLSPEMLINPVSTLSGETPVKKETSHWY' A
#
# COMPACT_ATOMS: atom_id res chain seq x y z
N LYS A 1 -11.59 27.38 4.79
CA LYS A 1 -13.03 27.08 5.04
C LYS A 1 -13.24 25.72 5.70
N LEU A 2 -12.78 24.58 5.16
CA LEU A 2 -12.88 23.28 5.85
C LEU A 2 -11.91 23.14 7.05
N ASN A 3 -10.65 23.53 6.86
CA ASN A 3 -9.64 23.49 7.91
C ASN A 3 -9.98 24.39 9.12
N ASP A 4 -10.51 25.59 8.84
CA ASP A 4 -10.85 26.58 9.87
C ASP A 4 -12.15 26.27 10.63
N ALA A 5 -12.98 25.36 10.10
CA ALA A 5 -14.27 24.98 10.70
C ALA A 5 -14.16 23.82 11.70
N GLY A 6 -12.96 23.24 11.89
CA GLY A 6 -12.77 22.06 12.73
C GLY A 6 -13.43 20.79 12.17
N GLU A 7 -13.77 20.80 10.88
CA GLU A 7 -14.42 19.68 10.18
C GLU A 7 -13.41 18.65 9.65
N LEU A 8 -12.11 18.86 9.88
CA LEU A 8 -11.06 17.93 9.49
C LEU A 8 -10.43 17.26 10.71
N GLU A 9 -10.39 15.94 10.69
CA GLU A 9 -9.70 15.14 11.70
C GLU A 9 -8.36 14.65 11.17
N ILE A 10 -7.30 14.82 11.96
CA ILE A 10 -6.00 14.20 11.65
C ILE A 10 -6.03 12.76 12.17
N LYS A 11 -5.81 11.79 11.28
CA LYS A 11 -5.65 10.37 11.65
C LYS A 11 -4.29 9.87 11.20
N THR A 12 -3.58 9.23 12.13
CA THR A 12 -2.31 8.57 11.87
C THR A 12 -2.58 7.12 11.45
N THR A 13 -2.06 6.72 10.30
CA THR A 13 -2.19 5.37 9.76
C THR A 13 -0.82 4.85 9.32
N ALA A 14 -0.63 3.53 9.38
CA ALA A 14 0.56 2.90 8.84
C ALA A 14 0.40 2.71 7.32
N GLN A 15 1.38 3.17 6.55
CA GLN A 15 1.45 2.95 5.11
C GLN A 15 2.80 2.36 4.72
N TYR A 16 2.82 1.64 3.61
CA TYR A 16 4.06 1.12 3.05
C TYR A 16 4.93 2.24 2.52
N PHE A 17 6.22 2.16 2.82
CA PHE A 17 7.25 3.12 2.45
C PHE A 17 8.42 2.38 1.82
N ASP A 18 8.90 2.91 0.71
CA ASP A 18 10.08 2.44 0.02
C ASP A 18 11.30 3.21 0.52
N GLU A 19 12.20 2.53 1.24
CA GLU A 19 13.40 3.17 1.79
C GLU A 19 14.46 3.50 0.74
N LYS A 20 14.39 2.92 -0.45
CA LYS A 20 15.35 3.21 -1.52
C LYS A 20 14.86 4.36 -2.40
N ALA A 21 13.56 4.39 -2.69
CA ALA A 21 12.93 5.50 -3.41
C ALA A 21 12.55 6.68 -2.48
N GLN A 22 12.65 6.50 -1.16
CA GLN A 22 12.33 7.51 -0.14
C GLN A 22 10.90 8.07 -0.28
N THR A 23 9.92 7.20 -0.55
CA THR A 23 8.52 7.60 -0.77
C THR A 23 7.54 6.59 -0.17
N PHE A 24 6.36 7.08 0.23
CA PHE A 24 5.21 6.22 0.51
C PHE A 24 4.69 5.59 -0.79
N LEU A 25 4.19 4.37 -0.68
CA LEU A 25 3.70 3.57 -1.79
C LEU A 25 2.17 3.52 -1.74
N ALA A 26 1.54 3.92 -2.84
CA ALA A 26 0.15 3.57 -3.11
C ALA A 26 0.03 2.07 -3.44
N ASP A 27 -1.15 1.50 -3.25
CA ASP A 27 -1.42 0.05 -3.42
C ASP A 27 -0.94 -0.50 -4.76
N ARG A 28 -1.11 0.27 -5.85
CA ARG A 28 -0.67 -0.09 -7.21
C ARG A 28 0.85 -0.23 -7.37
N PHE A 29 1.63 0.37 -6.47
CA PHE A 29 3.10 0.30 -6.48
C PHE A 29 3.65 -0.81 -5.58
N ILE A 30 2.76 -1.68 -5.10
CA ILE A 30 3.12 -2.83 -4.27
C ILE A 30 2.67 -4.08 -5.03
N LYS A 31 3.60 -5.00 -5.22
CA LYS A 31 3.34 -6.32 -5.81
C LYS A 31 3.76 -7.42 -4.86
N GLY A 32 3.18 -8.60 -5.01
CA GLY A 32 3.61 -9.78 -4.30
C GLY A 32 2.84 -11.01 -4.75
N THR A 33 2.98 -12.08 -3.98
CA THR A 33 2.26 -13.31 -4.24
C THR A 33 0.83 -13.23 -3.70
N CYS A 34 -0.14 -13.51 -4.58
CA CYS A 34 -1.55 -13.56 -4.22
C CYS A 34 -1.81 -14.68 -3.20
N PRO A 35 -2.40 -14.39 -2.03
CA PRO A 35 -2.69 -15.40 -1.01
C PRO A 35 -3.80 -16.38 -1.44
N ASN A 36 -4.63 -16.01 -2.42
CA ASN A 36 -5.76 -16.82 -2.87
C ASN A 36 -5.36 -17.85 -3.94
N CYS A 37 -4.55 -17.48 -4.93
CA CYS A 37 -4.25 -18.34 -6.09
C CYS A 37 -2.75 -18.57 -6.35
N GLY A 38 -1.86 -18.03 -5.51
CA GLY A 38 -0.41 -18.18 -5.63
C GLY A 38 0.21 -17.46 -6.83
N HIS A 39 -0.43 -16.43 -7.37
CA HIS A 39 0.16 -15.62 -8.45
C HIS A 39 1.22 -14.66 -7.91
N ASP A 40 2.48 -14.81 -8.32
CA ASP A 40 3.63 -14.07 -7.78
C ASP A 40 3.73 -12.58 -8.14
N SER A 41 2.81 -12.06 -8.95
CA SER A 41 2.84 -10.67 -9.42
C SER A 41 1.48 -9.98 -9.29
N ALA A 42 0.72 -10.33 -8.24
CA ALA A 42 -0.52 -9.65 -7.89
C ALA A 42 -0.23 -8.25 -7.35
N TYR A 43 -1.08 -7.29 -7.69
CA TYR A 43 -1.00 -5.92 -7.18
C TYR A 43 -1.68 -5.83 -5.81
N GLY A 44 -1.33 -4.79 -5.06
CA GLY A 44 -1.87 -4.55 -3.73
C GLY A 44 -3.38 -4.34 -3.68
N ASP A 45 -4.02 -3.96 -4.79
CA ASP A 45 -5.46 -3.73 -4.91
C ASP A 45 -6.22 -4.88 -5.59
N GLN A 46 -5.57 -5.61 -6.50
CA GLN A 46 -6.18 -6.69 -7.25
C GLN A 46 -5.18 -7.76 -7.74
N CYS A 47 -5.62 -9.02 -7.74
CA CYS A 47 -4.94 -10.09 -8.45
C CYS A 47 -5.47 -10.22 -9.89
N GLU A 48 -4.62 -9.93 -10.87
CA GLU A 48 -4.94 -10.08 -12.30
C GLU A 48 -5.23 -11.53 -12.74
N LYS A 49 -4.78 -12.53 -11.97
CA LYS A 49 -4.96 -13.95 -12.32
C LYS A 49 -6.33 -14.50 -11.89
N CYS A 50 -6.79 -14.18 -10.69
CA CYS A 50 -8.05 -14.73 -10.14
C CYS A 50 -9.13 -13.67 -9.91
N GLY A 51 -8.85 -12.40 -10.19
CA GLY A 51 -9.79 -11.28 -10.05
C GLY A 51 -10.08 -10.86 -8.61
N THR A 52 -9.48 -11.52 -7.62
CA THR A 52 -9.67 -11.20 -6.19
C THR A 52 -9.18 -9.79 -5.88
N SER A 53 -10.03 -8.98 -5.24
CA SER A 53 -9.61 -7.70 -4.66
C SER A 53 -8.74 -7.98 -3.44
N LEU A 54 -7.60 -7.30 -3.38
CA LEU A 54 -6.58 -7.46 -2.35
C LEU A 54 -6.36 -6.15 -1.62
N SER A 55 -5.71 -6.26 -0.47
CA SER A 55 -5.01 -5.14 0.17
C SER A 55 -3.51 -5.44 0.11
N PRO A 56 -2.61 -4.44 0.06
CA PRO A 56 -1.18 -4.67 0.09
C PRO A 56 -0.72 -5.42 1.35
N GLU A 57 -1.50 -5.36 2.43
CA GLU A 57 -1.23 -6.11 3.67
C GLU A 57 -1.49 -7.61 3.55
N MET A 58 -2.29 -8.03 2.56
CA MET A 58 -2.63 -9.43 2.31
C MET A 58 -1.61 -10.13 1.39
N LEU A 59 -0.78 -9.35 0.69
CA LEU A 59 0.22 -9.91 -0.23
C LEU A 59 1.30 -10.67 0.53
N ILE A 60 1.67 -11.84 0.02
CA ILE A 60 2.81 -12.60 0.50
C ILE A 60 4.06 -12.04 -0.17
N ASN A 61 5.10 -11.75 0.62
CA ASN A 61 6.37 -11.15 0.16
C ASN A 61 6.14 -9.87 -0.68
N PRO A 62 5.53 -8.82 -0.11
CA PRO A 62 5.31 -7.58 -0.84
C PRO A 62 6.65 -6.94 -1.23
N VAL A 63 6.71 -6.40 -2.44
CA VAL A 63 7.84 -5.67 -3.01
C VAL A 63 7.35 -4.38 -3.66
N SER A 64 8.19 -3.35 -3.58
CA SER A 64 7.97 -2.09 -4.29
C SER A 64 8.17 -2.28 -5.79
N THR A 65 7.23 -1.82 -6.60
CA THR A 65 7.42 -1.79 -8.06
C THR A 65 8.41 -0.70 -8.50
N LEU A 66 8.73 0.25 -7.62
CA LEU A 66 9.64 1.35 -7.93
C LEU A 66 11.09 0.92 -7.79
N SER A 67 11.42 0.26 -6.67
CA SER A 67 12.81 -0.08 -6.33
C SER A 67 13.12 -1.58 -6.35
N GLY A 68 12.09 -2.43 -6.35
CA GLY A 68 12.21 -3.88 -6.20
C GLY A 68 12.46 -4.36 -4.76
N GLU A 69 12.61 -3.45 -3.80
CA GLU A 69 12.89 -3.79 -2.40
C GLU A 69 11.59 -4.09 -1.63
N THR A 70 11.72 -4.82 -0.52
CA THR A 70 10.61 -5.03 0.42
C THR A 70 10.27 -3.71 1.11
N PRO A 71 9.03 -3.20 1.00
CA PRO A 71 8.65 -1.96 1.65
C PRO A 71 8.45 -2.16 3.15
N VAL A 72 8.65 -1.09 3.92
CA VAL A 72 8.46 -1.08 5.37
C VAL A 72 7.21 -0.28 5.74
N LYS A 73 6.53 -0.62 6.83
CA LYS A 73 5.41 0.20 7.32
C LYS A 73 5.96 1.42 8.08
N LYS A 74 5.54 2.62 7.68
CA LYS A 74 5.81 3.87 8.41
C LYS A 74 4.50 4.58 8.70
N GLU A 75 4.45 5.24 9.85
CA GLU A 75 3.29 6.07 10.22
C GLU A 75 3.27 7.34 9.40
N THR A 76 2.08 7.72 8.96
CA THR A 76 1.80 8.96 8.25
C THR A 76 0.46 9.50 8.69
N SER A 77 0.33 10.83 8.72
CA SER A 77 -0.89 11.50 9.18
C SER A 77 -1.63 12.10 8.00
N HIS A 78 -2.90 11.72 7.87
CA HIS A 78 -3.79 12.23 6.84
C HIS A 78 -4.95 13.01 7.45
N TRP A 79 -5.44 13.98 6.68
CA TRP A 79 -6.61 14.76 7.00
C TRP A 79 -7.83 14.02 6.43
N TYR A 80 -8.82 13.77 7.27
CA TYR A 80 -10.09 13.14 6.93
C TYR A 80 -11.24 14.13 7.08
#